data_AF-A0A1H0BT31-F1
#
_entry.id   AF-A0A1H0BT31-F1
#
_cell.length_a   1.000
_cell.length_b   1.000
_cell.length_c   1.000
_cell.angle_alpha   90.00
_cell.angle_beta   90.00
_cell.angle_gamma   90.00
#
_symmetry.space_group_name_H-M   'P 1'
#
loop_
_entity.id
_entity.type
_entity.pdbx_description
1 polymer ?
#
loop_
_entity_poly.entity_id
_entity_poly.type
_entity_poly.pdbx_seq_one_letter_code
_entity_poly.pdbx_strand_id
1 'polypeptide(L)'
;MGLHNALERFDGGRVVVDVADLPVKCPVAPLEFAFLADWYYQRRGIRDKVRLTYVTPLDAAFTEPVAARTRGGLLEDKGIELVTEFTLGESMVPAGGWCRRRT
;
A
#
# COMPACT_ATOMS: atom_id res chain seq x y z
N MET A 1 -10.48 -14.39 -13.06
CA MET A 1 -9.32 -13.51 -13.29
C MET A 1 -8.50 -13.47 -12.01
N GLY A 2 -7.18 -13.54 -12.11
CA GLY A 2 -6.28 -13.38 -10.96
C GLY A 2 -5.67 -11.99 -10.89
N LEU A 3 -5.12 -11.63 -9.72
CA LEU A 3 -4.42 -10.37 -9.48
C LEU A 3 -3.30 -10.11 -10.50
N HIS A 4 -2.56 -11.14 -10.89
CA HIS A 4 -1.49 -11.06 -11.88
C HIS A 4 -1.95 -10.44 -13.21
N ASN A 5 -3.06 -10.93 -13.78
CA ASN A 5 -3.60 -10.42 -15.05
C ASN A 5 -4.05 -8.95 -14.93
N ALA A 6 -4.50 -8.53 -13.74
CA ALA A 6 -4.87 -7.13 -13.49
C ALA A 6 -3.64 -6.22 -13.45
N LEU A 7 -2.54 -6.66 -12.81
CA LEU A 7 -1.28 -5.92 -12.77
C LEU A 7 -0.65 -5.76 -14.17
N GLU A 8 -0.77 -6.77 -15.03
CA GLU A 8 -0.27 -6.73 -16.41
C GLU A 8 -1.01 -5.73 -17.29
N ARG A 9 -2.34 -5.63 -17.13
CA ARG A 9 -3.20 -4.74 -17.92
C ARG A 9 -3.33 -3.33 -17.35
N PHE A 10 -2.72 -3.06 -16.20
CA PHE A 10 -2.80 -1.75 -15.56
C PHE A 10 -1.89 -0.74 -16.27
N ASP A 11 -2.45 0.38 -16.72
CA ASP A 11 -1.72 1.41 -17.47
C ASP A 11 -1.35 2.65 -16.64
N GLY A 12 -1.85 2.75 -15.41
CA GLY A 12 -1.62 3.87 -14.51
C GLY A 12 -2.82 4.15 -13.60
N GLY A 13 -2.59 4.88 -12.52
CA GLY A 13 -3.62 5.22 -11.53
C GLY A 13 -3.14 5.01 -10.10
N ARG A 14 -4.05 4.63 -9.21
CA ARG A 14 -3.74 4.37 -7.80
C ARG A 14 -3.81 2.88 -7.50
N VAL A 15 -2.78 2.37 -6.83
CA VAL A 15 -2.71 1.01 -6.30
C VAL A 15 -2.64 1.13 -4.79
N VAL A 16 -3.62 0.52 -4.12
CA VAL A 16 -3.71 0.52 -2.66
C VAL A 16 -3.45 -0.89 -2.17
N VAL A 17 -2.49 -1.03 -1.25
CA VAL A 17 -2.20 -2.28 -0.55
C VAL A 17 -2.66 -2.10 0.87
N ASP A 18 -3.78 -2.72 1.21
CA ASP A 18 -4.43 -2.55 2.51
C ASP A 18 -4.37 -3.83 3.34
N VAL A 19 -4.03 -3.69 4.62
CA VAL A 19 -4.13 -4.76 5.62
C VAL A 19 -5.51 -4.70 6.27
N ALA A 20 -6.45 -5.47 5.70
CA ALA A 20 -7.86 -5.37 6.02
C ALA A 20 -8.23 -5.63 7.49
N ASP A 21 -7.56 -6.61 8.11
CA ASP A 21 -7.90 -7.05 9.45
C ASP A 21 -6.69 -7.65 10.17
N LEU A 22 -6.74 -7.65 11.50
CA LEU A 22 -5.74 -8.25 12.38
C LEU A 22 -6.40 -9.33 13.24
N PRO A 23 -5.71 -10.46 13.53
CA PRO A 23 -4.30 -10.71 13.27
C PRO A 23 -4.02 -11.28 11.86
N VAL A 24 -3.02 -10.71 11.18
CA VAL A 24 -2.47 -11.27 9.94
C VAL A 24 -1.33 -12.24 10.25
N LYS A 25 -1.28 -13.38 9.57
CA LYS A 25 -0.24 -14.41 9.79
C LYS A 25 1.20 -13.91 9.65
N CYS A 26 1.43 -12.96 8.75
CA CYS A 26 2.74 -12.41 8.44
C CYS A 26 2.56 -10.93 8.09
N PRO A 27 2.82 -10.00 9.03
CA PRO A 27 2.64 -8.57 8.80
C PRO A 27 3.61 -8.00 7.76
N VAL A 28 4.67 -8.74 7.42
CA VAL A 28 5.69 -8.33 6.44
C VAL A 28 5.25 -8.64 5.01
N ALA A 29 4.36 -9.62 4.78
CA ALA A 29 3.97 -10.03 3.43
C ALA A 29 3.23 -8.94 2.63
N PRO A 30 2.26 -8.19 3.21
CA PRO A 30 1.61 -7.07 2.50
C PRO A 30 2.60 -5.97 2.12
N LEU A 31 3.55 -5.69 3.00
CA LEU A 31 4.59 -4.70 2.75
C LEU A 31 5.57 -5.15 1.65
N GLU A 32 6.03 -6.40 1.69
CA GLU A 32 6.87 -6.98 0.63
C GLU A 32 6.16 -6.92 -0.72
N PHE A 33 4.85 -7.15 -0.74
CA PHE A 33 4.05 -6.99 -1.94
C PHE A 33 4.05 -5.54 -2.45
N ALA A 34 3.95 -4.54 -1.58
CA ALA A 34 4.04 -3.13 -1.98
C ALA A 34 5.40 -2.80 -2.64
N PHE A 35 6.50 -3.32 -2.10
CA PHE A 35 7.82 -3.17 -2.72
C PHE A 35 7.96 -3.94 -4.04
N LEU A 36 7.39 -5.14 -4.13
CA LEU A 36 7.38 -5.91 -5.36
C LEU A 36 6.56 -5.22 -6.46
N ALA A 37 5.43 -4.62 -6.10
CA ALA A 37 4.61 -3.84 -7.01
C ALA A 37 5.36 -2.60 -7.53
N ASP A 38 6.04 -1.86 -6.65
CA ASP A 38 6.93 -0.75 -7.03
C ASP A 38 7.98 -1.20 -8.06
N TRP A 39 8.73 -2.26 -7.77
CA TRP A 39 9.73 -2.80 -8.68
C TRP A 39 9.12 -3.28 -10.01
N TYR A 40 7.95 -3.92 -9.96
CA TYR A 40 7.25 -4.41 -11.15
C TYR A 40 6.84 -3.24 -12.08
N TYR A 41 6.32 -2.15 -11.52
CA TYR A 41 5.94 -0.97 -12.31
C TYR A 41 7.15 -0.18 -12.82
N GLN A 42 8.27 -0.19 -12.07
CA GLN A 42 9.54 0.33 -12.57
C GLN A 42 10.03 -0.47 -13.78
N ARG A 43 10.01 -1.81 -13.69
CA ARG A 43 10.39 -2.69 -14.79
C ARG A 43 9.48 -2.53 -16.02
N ARG A 44 8.20 -2.22 -15.81
CA ARG A 44 7.26 -1.90 -16.89
C ARG A 44 7.39 -0.48 -17.46
N GLY A 45 8.17 0.39 -16.82
CA GLY A 45 8.34 1.78 -17.26
C GLY A 45 7.10 2.65 -17.08
N ILE A 46 6.19 2.29 -16.17
CA ILE A 46 4.97 3.07 -15.88
C ILE A 46 4.92 3.59 -14.44
N ARG A 47 6.00 3.44 -13.67
CA ARG A 47 6.05 3.78 -12.25
C ARG A 47 5.65 5.23 -11.96
N ASP A 48 5.99 6.15 -12.85
CA ASP A 48 5.62 7.57 -12.82
C ASP A 48 4.10 7.80 -12.91
N LYS A 49 3.37 6.87 -13.54
CA LYS A 49 1.91 6.89 -13.68
C LYS A 49 1.18 6.19 -12.54
N VAL A 50 1.92 5.56 -11.61
CA VAL A 50 1.35 4.80 -10.50
C VAL A 50 1.55 5.52 -9.18
N ARG A 51 0.48 5.68 -8.41
CA ARG A 51 0.53 6.08 -7.00
C ARG A 51 0.30 4.86 -6.13
N LEU A 52 1.33 4.43 -5.43
CA LEU A 52 1.28 3.32 -4.48
C LEU A 52 1.03 3.84 -3.07
N THR A 53 0.00 3.31 -2.42
CA THR A 53 -0.33 3.63 -1.02
C THR A 53 -0.40 2.32 -0.23
N TYR A 54 0.39 2.22 0.83
CA TYR A 54 0.34 1.14 1.81
C TYR A 54 -0.51 1.59 3.00
N VAL A 55 -1.56 0.84 3.30
CA VAL A 55 -2.54 1.16 4.32
C VAL A 55 -2.53 0.07 5.39
N THR A 56 -2.42 0.47 6.65
CA THR A 56 -2.34 -0.45 7.78
C THR A 56 -3.17 0.06 8.96
N PRO A 57 -3.84 -0.84 9.71
CA PRO A 57 -4.52 -0.49 10.96
C PRO A 57 -3.53 -0.26 12.11
N LEU A 58 -2.25 -0.57 11.90
CA LEU A 58 -1.18 -0.32 12.87
C LEU A 58 -0.72 1.14 12.85
N ASP A 59 -0.07 1.57 13.93
CA ASP A 59 0.56 2.88 14.10
C ASP A 59 1.85 3.05 13.27
N ALA A 60 2.41 1.95 12.76
CA ALA A 60 3.57 1.94 11.88
C ALA A 60 3.52 0.80 10.86
N ALA A 61 4.29 0.95 9.76
CA ALA A 61 4.51 -0.11 8.78
C ALA A 61 5.27 -1.32 9.35
N PHE A 62 5.95 -1.15 10.49
CA PHE A 62 6.70 -2.20 11.18
C PHE A 62 6.39 -2.16 12.67
N THR A 63 6.11 -3.33 13.24
CA THR A 63 5.88 -3.50 14.69
C THR A 63 7.18 -3.48 15.48
N GLU A 64 8.34 -3.71 14.83
CA GLU A 64 9.65 -3.68 15.47
C GLU A 64 10.30 -2.29 15.31
N PRO A 65 10.64 -1.57 16.40
CA PRO A 65 11.06 -0.17 16.35
C PRO A 65 12.39 0.06 15.60
N VAL A 66 13.25 -0.97 15.51
CA VAL A 66 14.48 -0.92 14.70
C VAL A 66 14.15 -1.01 13.21
N ALA A 67 13.20 -1.88 12.83
CA ALA A 67 12.76 -2.01 11.45
C ALA A 67 11.96 -0.79 11.00
N ALA A 68 11.17 -0.16 11.88
CA ALA A 68 10.45 1.07 11.59
C ALA A 68 11.38 2.23 11.19
N ARG A 69 12.50 2.41 11.90
CA ARG A 69 13.48 3.48 11.59
C ARG A 69 14.23 3.25 10.28
N THR A 70 14.68 2.02 10.01
CA THR A 70 15.48 1.73 8.81
C THR A 70 14.62 1.49 7.58
N ARG A 71 13.43 0.90 7.72
CA ARG A 71 12.56 0.54 6.59
C ARG A 71 11.35 1.44 6.43
N GLY A 72 11.02 2.31 7.39
CA GLY A 72 10.06 3.40 7.20
C GLY A 72 10.55 4.40 6.14
N GLY A 73 11.84 4.79 6.22
CA GLY A 73 12.48 5.64 5.20
C GLY A 73 12.48 5.00 3.80
N LEU A 74 12.52 3.67 3.70
CA LEU A 74 12.45 2.98 2.41
C LEU A 74 11.11 3.15 1.68
N LEU A 75 10.00 3.33 2.39
CA LEU A 75 8.71 3.64 1.76
C LEU A 75 8.74 5.05 1.17
N GLU A 76 9.26 6.02 1.93
CA GLU A 76 9.41 7.41 1.48
C GLU A 76 10.39 7.53 0.31
N ASP A 77 11.56 6.89 0.40
CA ASP A 77 12.59 6.85 -0.66
C ASP A 77 12.04 6.28 -1.97
N LYS A 78 11.12 5.32 -1.87
CA LYS A 78 10.45 4.69 -3.03
C LYS A 78 9.20 5.44 -3.48
N GLY A 79 8.81 6.52 -2.80
CA GLY A 79 7.59 7.27 -3.08
C GLY A 79 6.32 6.45 -2.91
N ILE A 80 6.29 5.59 -1.89
CA ILE A 80 5.12 4.81 -1.46
C ILE A 80 4.52 5.53 -0.26
N GLU A 81 3.26 5.95 -0.38
CA GLU A 81 2.54 6.64 0.68
C GLU A 81 2.18 5.65 1.79
N LEU A 82 2.40 6.01 3.05
CA LEU A 82 2.01 5.22 4.22
C LEU A 82 0.79 5.85 4.89
N VAL A 83 -0.28 5.07 5.04
CA VAL A 83 -1.46 5.41 5.83
C VAL A 83 -1.56 4.45 7.00
N THR A 84 -1.41 4.97 8.20
CA THR A 84 -1.52 4.23 9.46
C THR A 84 -2.88 4.43 10.10
N GLU A 85 -3.20 3.59 11.10
CA GLU A 85 -4.42 3.67 11.90
C GLU A 85 -5.71 3.68 11.04
N PHE A 86 -5.69 2.94 9.93
CA PHE A 86 -6.84 2.78 9.05
C PHE A 86 -7.30 1.33 9.04
N THR A 87 -8.53 1.12 9.48
CA THR A 87 -9.22 -0.16 9.38
C THR A 87 -10.24 -0.10 8.26
N LEU A 88 -10.27 -1.11 7.39
CA LEU A 88 -11.28 -1.18 6.33
C LEU A 88 -12.68 -1.29 6.92
N GLY A 89 -13.44 -0.20 6.78
CA GLY A 89 -14.88 -0.17 6.99
C GLY A 89 -15.61 -0.19 5.65
N GLU A 90 -16.84 -0.71 5.66
CA GLU A 90 -17.72 -0.73 4.49
C GLU A 90 -18.18 0.71 4.16
N SER A 91 -17.34 1.45 3.44
CA SER A 91 -17.79 2.65 2.71
C SER A 91 -17.04 2.73 1.38
N MET A 92 -17.69 2.21 0.33
CA MET A 92 -17.33 2.57 -1.04
C MET A 92 -17.53 4.09 -1.17
N VAL A 93 -16.45 4.87 -1.15
CA VAL A 93 -16.52 6.28 -1.53
C VAL A 93 -16.33 6.36 -3.05
N PRO A 94 -17.27 6.98 -3.79
CA PRO A 94 -17.24 7.00 -5.24
C PRO A 94 -16.05 7.79 -5.76
N ALA A 95 -15.65 7.49 -6.99
CA ALA A 95 -14.56 8.12 -7.73
C ALA A 95 -14.50 9.65 -7.49
N GLY A 96 -13.55 10.11 -6.68
CA GLY A 96 -13.25 11.53 -6.49
C GLY A 96 -13.26 12.07 -5.05
N GLY A 97 -13.74 11.32 -4.06
CA GLY A 97 -13.75 11.77 -2.66
C GLY A 97 -12.84 10.91 -1.78
N TRP A 98 -11.80 11.50 -1.17
CA TRP A 98 -11.11 10.84 -0.07
C TRP A 98 -12.10 10.61 1.08
N CYS A 99 -12.09 9.40 1.65
CA CYS A 99 -12.78 9.10 2.92
C CYS A 99 -12.15 9.98 4.00
N ARG A 100 -12.73 11.15 4.22
CA ARG A 100 -12.28 12.08 5.27
C ARG A 100 -12.52 11.38 6.60
N ARG A 101 -11.43 11.17 7.35
CA ARG A 101 -11.44 10.80 8.77
C ARG A 101 -12.56 11.57 9.46
N ARG A 102 -13.54 10.83 9.99
CA ARG A 102 -14.63 11.39 10.77
C ARG A 102 -14.34 11.08 12.24
N THR A 103 -13.35 11.77 12.78
CA THR A 103 -13.13 12.08 14.21
C THR A 103 -11.97 13.04 14.31
#